data_AF-M1A1A2-F1
#
_entry.id   AF-M1A1A2-F1
#
_cell.length_a   1.000
_cell.length_b   1.000
_cell.length_c   1.000
_cell.angle_alpha   90.00
_cell.angle_beta   90.00
_cell.angle_gamma   90.00
#
_symmetry.space_group_name_H-M   'P 1'
#
loop_
_entity.id
_entity.type
_entity.pdbx_description
1 polymer ?
#
loop_
_entity_poly.entity_id
_entity_poly.type
_entity_poly.pdbx_seq_one_letter_code
_entity_poly.pdbx_strand_id
1 'polypeptide(L)'
;MAPAAADIEDEIKDEKNPPPLYEDDIALLKTYGLGPYSTGIKKAEKEIKEMAKKINDLRGIKGSDTGLAAPSQWDLVSDKQMMQAEQPLQVASCTKVISPNTEDAKYVINVKQIAKELL
;
A
#
# COMPACT_ATOMS: atom_id res chain seq x y z
N MET A 1 -31.37 75.93 -9.52
CA MET A 1 -31.36 75.19 -8.25
C MET A 1 -31.75 73.76 -8.57
N ALA A 2 -30.84 72.79 -8.41
CA ALA A 2 -31.14 71.34 -8.45
C ALA A 2 -32.09 70.97 -7.28
N PRO A 3 -32.72 69.78 -7.17
CA PRO A 3 -32.26 68.42 -7.52
C PRO A 3 -33.40 67.58 -8.18
N ALA A 4 -33.39 66.28 -8.45
CA ALA A 4 -32.67 65.14 -7.91
C ALA A 4 -32.60 64.05 -9.00
N ALA A 5 -31.39 63.59 -9.29
CA ALA A 5 -31.10 62.42 -10.11
C ALA A 5 -30.28 61.41 -9.28
N ALA A 6 -30.64 61.28 -7.99
CA ALA A 6 -29.89 60.46 -7.02
C ALA A 6 -30.70 59.27 -6.46
N ASP A 7 -32.00 59.16 -6.74
CA ASP A 7 -32.87 58.21 -6.03
C ASP A 7 -33.10 56.86 -6.74
N ILE A 8 -32.39 56.54 -7.83
CA ILE A 8 -32.61 55.28 -8.59
C ILE A 8 -31.43 54.30 -8.47
N GLU A 9 -30.26 54.76 -8.01
CA GLU A 9 -29.05 53.91 -7.98
C GLU A 9 -28.87 53.11 -6.68
N ASP A 10 -29.61 53.45 -5.61
CA ASP A 10 -29.47 52.80 -4.31
C ASP A 10 -30.39 51.57 -4.12
N GLU A 11 -31.43 51.37 -4.94
CA GLU A 11 -32.29 50.17 -4.84
C GLU A 11 -31.70 48.91 -5.50
N ILE A 12 -30.65 49.02 -6.33
CA ILE A 12 -30.12 47.89 -7.12
C ILE A 12 -28.87 47.25 -6.49
N LYS A 13 -28.23 47.89 -5.51
CA LYS A 13 -26.95 47.40 -4.94
C LYS A 13 -27.08 46.46 -3.75
N ASP A 14 -28.23 46.40 -3.08
CA ASP A 14 -28.45 45.53 -1.92
C ASP A 14 -29.01 44.13 -2.28
N GLU A 15 -29.08 43.79 -3.57
CA GLU A 15 -29.44 42.44 -4.04
C GLU A 15 -28.23 41.50 -4.16
N LYS A 16 -27.03 41.94 -3.77
CA LYS A 16 -25.78 41.18 -3.96
C LYS A 16 -25.44 40.18 -2.85
N ASN A 17 -26.19 40.16 -1.74
CA ASN A 17 -25.96 39.18 -0.70
C ASN A 17 -27.31 38.63 -0.21
N PRO A 18 -27.82 37.54 -0.81
CA PRO A 18 -29.06 36.93 -0.36
C PRO A 18 -28.94 36.62 1.15
N PRO A 19 -30.02 36.83 1.94
CA PRO A 19 -29.98 36.55 3.37
C PRO A 19 -29.48 35.13 3.62
N PRO A 20 -28.66 34.92 4.68
CA PRO A 20 -28.14 33.60 4.99
C PRO A 20 -29.32 32.63 5.14
N LEU A 21 -29.28 31.53 4.38
CA LEU A 21 -30.30 30.49 4.43
C LEU A 21 -30.44 29.99 5.87
N TYR A 22 -31.68 29.85 6.32
CA TYR A 22 -31.94 29.27 7.64
C TYR A 22 -31.51 27.81 7.65
N GLU A 23 -31.21 27.27 8.84
CA GLU A 23 -30.70 25.89 8.99
C GLU A 23 -31.66 24.84 8.37
N ASP A 24 -32.95 25.12 8.41
CA ASP A 24 -34.00 24.32 7.78
C ASP A 24 -33.97 24.38 6.24
N ASP A 25 -33.69 25.56 5.66
CA ASP A 25 -33.55 25.72 4.20
C ASP A 25 -32.31 24.97 3.69
N ILE A 26 -31.22 25.00 4.47
CA ILE A 26 -29.99 24.26 4.19
C ILE A 26 -30.24 22.75 4.26
N ALA A 27 -31.03 22.29 5.24
CA ALA A 27 -31.42 20.90 5.37
C ALA A 27 -32.27 20.45 4.17
N LEU A 28 -33.26 21.25 3.77
CA LEU A 28 -34.09 20.97 2.60
C LEU A 28 -33.26 20.88 1.33
N LEU A 29 -32.34 21.83 1.10
CA LEU A 29 -31.48 21.84 -0.08
C LEU A 29 -30.52 20.64 -0.14
N LYS A 30 -29.99 20.22 1.02
CA LYS A 30 -29.17 18.99 1.15
C LYS A 30 -29.98 17.74 0.83
N THR A 31 -31.24 17.67 1.24
CA THR A 31 -32.10 16.52 0.93
C THR A 31 -32.54 16.48 -0.53
N TYR A 32 -32.76 17.64 -1.16
CA TYR A 32 -33.24 17.75 -2.54
C TYR A 32 -32.19 17.30 -3.58
N GLY A 33 -30.90 17.49 -3.27
CA GLY A 33 -29.79 17.08 -4.14
C GLY A 33 -29.31 15.63 -3.95
N LEU A 34 -29.83 14.90 -2.95
CA LEU A 34 -29.44 13.53 -2.66
C LEU A 34 -30.51 12.58 -3.18
N GLY A 35 -30.23 11.95 -4.33
CA GLY A 35 -31.07 10.87 -4.85
C GLY A 35 -31.24 9.73 -3.83
N PRO A 36 -32.34 8.97 -3.87
CA PRO A 36 -32.72 7.96 -2.86
C PRO A 36 -31.66 6.88 -2.62
N TYR A 37 -30.70 6.73 -3.54
CA TYR A 37 -29.60 5.77 -3.46
C TYR A 37 -28.27 6.36 -2.99
N SER A 38 -28.12 7.69 -2.90
CA SER A 38 -26.84 8.35 -2.61
C SER A 38 -26.26 7.97 -1.24
N THR A 39 -27.13 7.83 -0.24
CA THR A 39 -26.76 7.40 1.10
C THR A 39 -26.30 5.94 1.13
N GLY A 40 -26.99 5.05 0.43
CA GLY A 40 -26.65 3.64 0.29
C GLY A 40 -25.32 3.43 -0.44
N ILE A 41 -25.08 4.18 -1.52
CA ILE A 41 -23.83 4.15 -2.29
C ILE A 41 -22.65 4.56 -1.40
N LYS A 42 -22.75 5.69 -0.69
CA LYS A 42 -21.69 6.15 0.22
C LYS A 42 -21.41 5.16 1.36
N LYS A 43 -22.45 4.51 1.87
CA LYS A 43 -22.30 3.46 2.89
C LYS A 43 -21.54 2.25 2.33
N ALA A 44 -21.93 1.75 1.17
CA ALA A 44 -21.26 0.64 0.50
C ALA A 44 -19.80 0.97 0.17
N GLU A 45 -19.50 2.18 -0.34
CA GLU A 45 -18.13 2.63 -0.59
C GLU A 45 -17.26 2.65 0.68
N LYS A 46 -17.85 3.06 1.81
CA LYS A 46 -17.16 3.04 3.11
C LYS A 46 -16.88 1.62 3.57
N GLU A 47 -17.85 0.73 3.48
CA GLU A 47 -17.72 -0.68 3.85
C GLU A 47 -16.67 -1.40 2.99
N ILE A 48 -16.63 -1.14 1.68
CA ILE A 48 -15.61 -1.68 0.77
C ILE A 48 -14.20 -1.23 1.20
N LYS A 49 -14.02 0.06 1.52
CA LYS A 49 -12.74 0.59 1.99
C LYS A 49 -12.31 -0.02 3.33
N GLU A 50 -13.24 -0.20 4.25
CA GLU A 50 -12.97 -0.84 5.55
C GLU A 50 -12.61 -2.32 5.39
N MET A 51 -13.32 -3.06 4.55
CA MET A 51 -12.99 -4.46 4.25
C MET A 51 -11.63 -4.59 3.55
N ALA A 52 -11.31 -3.72 2.59
CA ALA A 52 -10.00 -3.72 1.94
C ALA A 52 -8.85 -3.47 2.94
N LYS A 53 -9.04 -2.55 3.91
CA LYS A 53 -8.08 -2.35 5.01
C LYS A 53 -7.94 -3.60 5.87
N LYS A 54 -9.05 -4.19 6.32
CA LYS A 54 -9.02 -5.45 7.10
C LYS A 54 -8.31 -6.58 6.35
N ILE A 55 -8.54 -6.71 5.05
CA ILE A 55 -7.86 -7.72 4.22
C ILE A 55 -6.35 -7.44 4.16
N ASN A 56 -5.93 -6.19 3.99
CA ASN A 56 -4.51 -5.84 3.99
C ASN A 56 -3.85 -6.03 5.37
N ASP A 57 -4.55 -5.70 6.45
CA ASP A 57 -4.08 -5.92 7.82
C ASP A 57 -3.94 -7.42 8.11
N LEU A 58 -4.93 -8.23 7.70
CA LEU A 58 -4.90 -9.71 7.82
C LEU A 58 -3.84 -10.35 6.93
N ARG A 59 -3.63 -9.82 5.71
CA ARG A 59 -2.54 -10.29 4.84
C ARG A 59 -1.18 -10.04 5.46
N GLY A 60 -1.06 -9.07 6.38
CA GLY A 60 0.20 -8.75 7.05
C GLY A 60 1.28 -8.26 6.08
N ILE A 61 0.95 -7.96 4.83
CA ILE A 61 1.89 -7.50 3.80
C ILE A 61 2.04 -5.99 3.93
N LYS A 62 2.57 -5.56 5.06
CA LYS A 62 3.39 -4.35 5.11
C LYS A 62 4.82 -4.85 5.00
N GLY A 63 5.26 -5.01 3.74
CA GLY A 63 6.48 -5.70 3.36
C GLY A 63 7.67 -5.27 4.21
N SER A 64 8.12 -6.18 5.08
CA SER A 64 9.54 -6.40 5.20
C SER A 64 9.94 -7.09 3.91
N ASP A 65 10.45 -6.31 2.97
CA ASP A 65 10.99 -6.79 1.70
C ASP A 65 12.23 -7.63 2.01
N THR A 66 12.03 -8.87 2.42
CA THR A 66 13.10 -9.84 2.71
C THR A 66 13.59 -10.51 1.43
N GLY A 67 13.11 -10.07 0.25
CA GLY A 67 13.43 -10.69 -1.04
C GLY A 67 12.92 -12.13 -1.19
N LEU A 68 12.07 -12.60 -0.27
CA LEU A 68 11.49 -13.95 -0.31
C LEU A 68 10.12 -13.92 -0.98
N ALA A 69 9.78 -14.98 -1.69
CA ALA A 69 8.45 -15.18 -2.25
C ALA A 69 7.37 -15.11 -1.16
N ALA A 70 6.13 -14.77 -1.52
CA ALA A 70 5.05 -14.74 -0.55
C ALA A 70 4.91 -16.11 0.15
N PRO A 71 4.66 -16.18 1.47
CA PRO A 71 4.56 -17.46 2.20
C PRO A 71 3.52 -18.43 1.62
N SER A 72 2.48 -17.90 0.96
CA SER A 72 1.47 -18.70 0.26
C SER A 72 1.98 -19.44 -0.98
N GLN A 73 3.18 -19.11 -1.46
CA GLN A 73 3.84 -19.73 -2.61
C GLN A 73 5.00 -20.65 -2.19
N TRP A 74 5.23 -20.82 -0.88
CA TRP A 74 6.28 -21.71 -0.40
C TRP A 74 5.84 -23.16 -0.50
N ASP A 75 6.71 -24.03 -1.02
CA ASP A 75 6.51 -25.47 -0.97
C ASP A 75 7.22 -26.03 0.25
N LEU A 76 6.51 -26.06 1.37
CA LEU A 76 7.02 -26.52 2.66
C LEU A 76 7.55 -27.96 2.64
N VAL A 77 7.05 -28.80 1.72
CA VAL A 77 7.49 -30.20 1.62
C VAL A 77 8.84 -30.27 0.92
N SER A 78 8.98 -29.56 -0.20
CA SER A 78 10.26 -29.44 -0.90
C SER A 78 11.31 -28.72 -0.06
N ASP A 79 10.92 -27.64 0.64
CA ASP A 79 11.81 -26.89 1.53
C ASP A 79 12.35 -27.76 2.67
N LYS A 80 11.49 -28.60 3.25
CA LYS A 80 11.87 -29.55 4.30
C LYS A 80 12.79 -30.65 3.79
N GLN A 81 12.54 -31.16 2.58
CA GLN A 81 13.41 -32.15 1.94
C GLN A 81 14.79 -31.55 1.64
N MET A 82 14.86 -30.31 1.16
CA MET A 82 16.11 -29.60 0.92
C MET A 82 16.91 -29.42 2.23
N MET A 83 16.26 -28.99 3.31
CA MET A 83 16.88 -28.84 4.64
C MET A 83 17.37 -30.17 5.24
N GLN A 84 16.76 -31.30 4.89
CA GLN A 84 17.19 -32.62 5.35
C GLN A 84 18.27 -33.25 4.45
N ALA A 85 18.27 -32.94 3.16
CA ALA A 85 19.22 -33.47 2.19
C ALA A 85 20.56 -32.71 2.19
N GLU A 86 20.52 -31.38 2.32
CA GLU A 86 21.73 -30.55 2.35
C GLU A 86 22.11 -30.20 3.79
N GLN A 87 23.14 -30.87 4.30
CA GLN A 87 23.84 -30.38 5.49
C GLN A 87 24.51 -29.04 5.16
N PRO A 88 24.61 -28.09 6.11
CA PRO A 88 25.20 -26.79 5.84
C PRO A 88 26.65 -26.92 5.36
N LEU A 89 26.85 -26.68 4.06
CA LEU A 89 28.14 -26.78 3.39
C LEU A 89 29.02 -25.59 3.74
N GLN A 90 30.31 -25.85 3.94
CA GLN A 90 31.28 -24.78 4.20
C GLN A 90 31.64 -24.09 2.88
N VAL A 91 31.34 -22.80 2.79
CA VAL A 91 31.63 -22.00 1.59
C VAL A 91 33.12 -21.69 1.51
N ALA A 92 33.72 -21.93 0.35
CA ALA A 92 35.12 -21.64 0.04
C ALA A 92 35.25 -20.91 -1.30
N SER A 93 36.28 -20.10 -1.46
CA SER A 93 36.57 -19.40 -2.73
C SER A 93 37.63 -20.16 -3.52
N CYS A 94 37.33 -20.51 -4.77
CA CYS A 94 38.30 -21.12 -5.68
C CYS A 94 39.29 -20.07 -6.16
N THR A 95 40.57 -20.23 -5.81
CA THR A 95 41.65 -19.33 -6.23
C THR A 95 42.38 -19.83 -7.46
N LYS A 96 42.48 -21.14 -7.65
CA LYS A 96 43.18 -21.70 -8.82
C LYS A 96 42.63 -23.08 -9.18
N VAL A 97 42.42 -23.31 -10.47
CA VAL A 97 42.09 -24.64 -11.00
C VAL A 97 43.37 -25.30 -11.51
N ILE A 98 43.60 -26.54 -11.12
CA ILE A 98 44.70 -27.39 -11.55
C ILE A 98 44.08 -28.53 -12.39
N SER A 99 44.54 -28.67 -13.63
CA SER A 99 44.03 -29.60 -14.65
C SER A 99 42.60 -29.29 -15.11
N PRO A 100 42.42 -28.22 -15.91
CA PRO A 100 41.13 -27.98 -16.57
C PRO A 100 40.84 -29.13 -17.56
N ASN A 101 39.57 -29.55 -17.61
CA ASN A 101 39.03 -30.52 -18.58
C ASN A 101 39.37 -32.00 -18.37
N THR A 102 39.72 -32.41 -17.14
CA THR A 102 39.84 -33.81 -16.71
C THR A 102 38.90 -34.12 -15.56
N GLU A 103 38.46 -35.37 -15.43
CA GLU A 103 37.56 -35.81 -14.34
C GLU A 103 38.19 -35.63 -12.94
N ASP A 104 39.52 -35.63 -12.85
CA ASP A 104 40.31 -35.35 -11.63
C ASP A 104 40.73 -33.87 -11.50
N ALA A 105 39.89 -32.93 -11.93
CA ALA A 105 40.18 -31.51 -11.77
C ALA A 105 40.37 -31.17 -10.28
N LYS A 106 41.55 -30.63 -9.93
CA LYS A 106 41.89 -30.24 -8.56
C LYS A 106 41.70 -28.74 -8.40
N TYR A 107 41.09 -28.34 -7.30
CA TYR A 107 40.85 -26.93 -7.01
C TYR A 107 41.66 -26.51 -5.80
N VAL A 108 42.44 -25.43 -5.95
CA VAL A 108 43.00 -24.70 -4.83
C VAL A 108 41.89 -23.80 -4.31
N ILE A 109 41.42 -24.09 -3.10
CA ILE A 109 40.36 -23.34 -2.42
C ILE A 109 40.94 -22.61 -1.22
N ASN A 110 40.45 -21.39 -0.98
CA ASN A 110 40.69 -20.66 0.25
C ASN A 110 39.42 -20.68 1.10
N VAL A 111 39.51 -21.25 2.29
CA VAL A 111 38.38 -21.36 3.22
C VAL A 111 38.51 -20.24 4.25
N LYS A 112 37.55 -19.31 4.28
CA LYS A 112 37.45 -18.33 5.36
C LYS A 112 36.90 -19.05 6.59
N GLN A 113 37.73 -19.26 7.61
CA GLN A 113 37.27 -19.77 8.90
C GLN A 113 36.39 -18.72 9.57
N ILE A 114 35.07 -18.85 9.40
CA ILE A 114 34.09 -18.22 10.28
C ILE A 114 33.77 -19.31 11.29
N ALA A 115 34.14 -19.10 12.56
CA ALA A 115 33.87 -20.04 13.62
C ALA A 115 32.36 -20.34 13.65
N LYS A 116 32.00 -21.62 13.67
CA LYS A 116 30.63 -22.05 13.97
C LYS A 116 30.41 -21.84 15.47
N GLU A 117 29.92 -20.67 15.87
CA GLU A 117 29.18 -20.55 17.13
C GLU A 117 27.77 -21.08 16.88
N LEU A 118 27.53 -22.30 17.37
CA LEU A 118 26.19 -22.85 17.52
C LEU A 118 25.60 -22.27 18.81
N LEU A 119 24.62 -21.39 18.67
CA LEU A 119 23.57 -21.15 19.65
C LEU A 119 22.25 -21.64 19.03
#